data_AF-A0A0W8CAH5-F1
#
_entry.id   AF-A0A0W8CAH5-F1
#
_cell.length_a   1.000
_cell.length_b   1.000
_cell.length_c   1.000
_cell.angle_alpha   90.00
_cell.angle_beta   90.00
_cell.angle_gamma   90.00
#
_symmetry.space_group_name_H-M   'P 1'
#
loop_
_entity.id
_entity.type
_entity.pdbx_description
1 polymer ?
#
loop_
_entity_poly.entity_id
_entity_poly.type
_entity_poly.pdbx_seq_one_letter_code
_entity_poly.pdbx_strand_id
1 'polypeptide(L)'
;MDCTYKTNAYDLPLLNIIAMTNMNTVLPIAQCWLSGEKEDDFLWALEQLQCMMTEYAISKPTIIITDRDQACMNALDRSFPDVPSLVCRWHMNRNVLAKTRTLFGQVEIENPAPGQDKYENTVATDQFMELYYDAVESPSEAEFESRCATIREFSVEMADYLDKHWWKYKSKLVHCWTSQYLHFGYRDTSAVEGTYAKCKRWLESARGDLLTAFDKLLPWWKNCIKNVSYGVERDVSTVSHQLQEEQYTGVVLFMSRYALQEPRNCGR
;
A
#
# COMPACT_ATOMS: atom_id res chain seq x y z
N MET A 1 4.26 0.26 4.15
CA MET A 1 4.43 0.57 5.59
C MET A 1 3.45 1.66 5.93
N ASP A 2 2.89 1.61 7.13
CA ASP A 2 1.98 2.64 7.64
C ASP A 2 1.88 2.48 9.18
N CYS A 3 1.44 3.54 9.87
CA CYS A 3 1.28 3.59 11.31
C CYS A 3 -0.16 3.25 11.73
N THR A 4 -0.32 2.69 12.93
CA THR A 4 -1.65 2.55 13.53
C THR A 4 -1.64 2.90 15.00
N TYR A 5 -2.74 3.49 15.45
CA TYR A 5 -2.93 3.95 16.82
C TYR A 5 -3.78 2.96 17.63
N LYS A 6 -3.90 3.24 18.94
CA LYS A 6 -4.70 2.45 19.89
C LYS A 6 -4.20 1.01 19.99
N THR A 7 -2.89 0.85 20.15
CA THR A 7 -2.24 -0.46 20.28
C THR A 7 -1.66 -0.71 21.67
N ASN A 8 -1.48 0.35 22.47
CA ASN A 8 -0.81 0.30 23.76
C ASN A 8 -1.28 1.47 24.65
N ALA A 9 -1.03 1.35 25.96
CA ALA A 9 -1.51 2.27 26.99
C ALA A 9 -0.90 3.68 26.92
N TYR A 10 0.20 3.83 26.19
CA TYR A 10 0.97 5.07 26.09
C TYR A 10 0.62 5.88 24.82
N ASP A 11 -0.35 5.39 24.03
CA ASP A 11 -0.77 5.98 22.75
C ASP A 11 0.38 6.12 21.72
N LEU A 12 1.41 5.27 21.84
CA LEU A 12 2.51 5.27 20.88
C LEU A 12 2.04 4.74 19.51
N PRO A 13 2.34 5.43 18.41
CA PRO A 13 2.10 4.93 17.06
C PRO A 13 2.84 3.60 16.85
N LEU A 14 2.15 2.59 16.32
CA LEU A 14 2.77 1.32 15.92
C LEU A 14 2.99 1.34 14.41
N LEU A 15 4.24 1.58 14.00
CA LEU A 15 4.68 1.42 12.62
C LEU A 15 4.71 -0.06 12.25
N ASN A 16 3.99 -0.42 11.19
CA ASN A 16 4.00 -1.77 10.64
C ASN A 16 4.71 -1.80 9.30
N ILE A 17 5.69 -2.70 9.20
CA ILE A 17 6.47 -2.95 7.99
C ILE A 17 6.20 -4.39 7.57
N ILE A 18 5.54 -4.54 6.44
CA ILE A 18 5.17 -5.83 5.84
C ILE A 18 5.79 -5.94 4.45
N ALA A 19 6.07 -7.16 4.02
CA ALA A 19 6.48 -7.50 2.67
C ALA A 19 5.37 -8.27 1.96
N MET A 20 5.25 -8.02 0.66
CA MET A 20 4.48 -8.87 -0.24
C MET A 20 5.40 -9.96 -0.78
N THR A 21 5.02 -11.21 -0.57
CA THR A 21 5.72 -12.36 -1.12
C THR A 21 5.29 -12.64 -2.56
N ASN A 22 6.10 -13.37 -3.31
CA ASN A 22 5.76 -13.87 -4.65
C ASN A 22 4.58 -14.87 -4.66
N MET A 23 4.06 -15.28 -3.51
CA MET A 23 2.87 -16.12 -3.37
C MET A 23 1.58 -15.31 -3.16
N ASN A 24 1.64 -13.98 -3.31
CA ASN A 24 0.56 -13.06 -2.92
C ASN A 24 0.13 -13.25 -1.45
N THR A 25 1.11 -13.38 -0.56
CA THR A 25 0.89 -13.43 0.88
C THR A 25 1.62 -12.30 1.57
N VAL A 26 1.02 -11.82 2.66
CA VAL A 26 1.58 -10.77 3.52
C VAL A 26 2.48 -11.39 4.57
N LEU A 27 3.74 -10.97 4.61
CA LEU A 27 4.70 -11.32 5.63
C LEU A 27 5.04 -10.09 6.49
N PRO A 28 4.70 -10.06 7.78
CA PRO A 28 5.22 -9.06 8.70
C PRO A 28 6.75 -9.16 8.79
N ILE A 29 7.45 -8.03 8.60
CA ILE A 29 8.92 -7.95 8.62
C ILE A 29 9.40 -7.26 9.89
N ALA A 30 8.80 -6.12 10.24
CA ALA A 30 9.08 -5.43 11.48
C ALA A 30 7.84 -4.71 12.02
N GLN A 31 7.80 -4.54 13.34
CA GLN A 31 6.85 -3.70 14.05
C GLN A 31 7.61 -2.84 15.04
N CYS A 32 7.28 -1.56 15.09
CA CYS A 32 8.00 -0.61 15.91
C CYS A 32 7.02 0.37 16.57
N TRP A 33 7.01 0.43 17.91
CA TRP A 33 6.35 1.53 18.61
C TRP A 33 7.25 2.75 18.54
N LEU A 34 6.77 3.81 17.90
CA LEU A 34 7.49 5.07 17.75
C LEU A 34 7.16 6.04 18.88
N SER A 35 8.09 6.93 19.21
CA SER A 35 7.84 8.00 20.20
C SER A 35 6.92 9.10 19.64
N GLY A 36 6.86 9.20 18.32
CA GLY A 36 5.99 10.08 17.55
C GLY A 36 6.07 9.75 16.05
N GLU A 37 5.56 10.64 15.21
CA GLU A 37 5.58 10.51 13.74
C GLU A 37 6.38 11.66 13.11
N LYS A 38 7.50 12.05 13.74
CA LYS A 38 8.45 13.01 13.17
C LYS A 38 9.49 12.29 12.32
N GLU A 39 10.23 13.06 11.53
CA GLU A 39 11.24 12.50 10.62
C GLU A 39 12.28 11.65 11.37
N ASP A 40 12.75 12.14 12.53
CA ASP A 40 13.73 11.43 13.36
C ASP A 40 13.17 10.11 13.94
N ASP A 41 11.86 10.05 14.25
CA ASP A 41 11.21 8.82 14.74
C ASP A 41 11.22 7.74 13.64
N PHE A 42 10.84 8.12 12.41
CA PHE A 42 10.86 7.21 11.27
C PHE A 42 12.29 6.84 10.88
N LEU A 43 13.21 7.80 10.89
CA LEU A 43 14.62 7.56 10.55
C LEU A 43 15.21 6.50 11.47
N TRP A 44 15.03 6.64 12.79
CA TRP A 44 15.50 5.66 13.75
C TRP A 44 14.94 4.25 13.46
N ALA A 45 13.64 4.14 13.20
CA ALA A 45 13.01 2.84 12.91
C ALA A 45 13.53 2.21 11.60
N LEU A 46 13.77 3.03 10.57
CA LEU A 46 14.33 2.57 9.29
C LEU A 46 15.81 2.19 9.41
N GLU A 47 16.59 2.88 10.23
CA GLU A 47 17.96 2.50 10.56
C GLU A 47 18.00 1.15 11.29
N GLN A 48 17.11 0.91 12.26
CA GLN A 48 17.00 -0.41 12.91
C GLN A 48 16.65 -1.51 11.91
N LEU A 49 15.73 -1.22 10.98
CA LEU A 49 15.39 -2.15 9.91
C LEU A 49 16.62 -2.47 9.04
N GLN A 50 17.44 -1.47 8.70
CA GLN A 50 18.66 -1.67 7.93
C GLN A 50 19.73 -2.48 8.66
N CYS A 51 19.91 -2.23 9.95
CA CYS A 51 20.80 -3.03 10.79
C CYS A 51 20.37 -4.50 10.77
N MET A 52 19.08 -4.76 11.01
CA MET A 52 18.52 -6.12 10.94
C MET A 52 18.73 -6.74 9.55
N MET A 53 18.44 -6.00 8.47
CA MET A 53 18.64 -6.51 7.11
C MET A 53 20.10 -6.84 6.83
N THR A 54 21.03 -6.02 7.32
CA THR A 54 22.47 -6.25 7.17
C THR A 54 22.94 -7.46 7.97
N GLU A 55 22.52 -7.58 9.23
CA GLU A 55 22.87 -8.69 10.12
C GLU A 55 22.44 -10.04 9.54
N TYR A 56 21.21 -10.11 9.01
CA TYR A 56 20.65 -11.35 8.47
C TYR A 56 20.82 -11.51 6.95
N ALA A 57 21.65 -10.68 6.31
CA ALA A 57 21.90 -10.70 4.86
C ALA A 57 20.60 -10.68 4.01
N ILE A 58 19.62 -9.89 4.43
CA ILE A 58 18.34 -9.70 3.73
C ILE A 58 18.52 -8.63 2.66
N SER A 59 18.21 -8.98 1.41
CA SER A 59 18.24 -8.04 0.28
C SER A 59 17.28 -6.85 0.46
N LYS A 60 17.67 -5.68 -0.06
CA LYS A 60 16.79 -4.50 -0.15
C LYS A 60 15.52 -4.83 -0.95
N PRO A 61 14.35 -4.27 -0.57
CA PRO A 61 13.14 -4.44 -1.36
C PRO A 61 13.28 -3.72 -2.72
N THR A 62 12.57 -4.21 -3.73
CA THR A 62 12.50 -3.56 -5.05
C THR A 62 11.80 -2.21 -4.99
N ILE A 63 10.82 -2.08 -4.10
CA ILE A 63 10.01 -0.87 -3.95
C ILE A 63 9.46 -0.79 -2.52
N ILE A 64 9.27 0.42 -2.02
CA ILE A 64 8.61 0.67 -0.74
C ILE A 64 7.35 1.49 -0.99
N ILE A 65 6.21 1.04 -0.48
CA ILE A 65 4.94 1.79 -0.56
C ILE A 65 4.60 2.29 0.83
N THR A 66 4.32 3.58 0.95
CA THR A 66 3.92 4.24 2.20
C THR A 66 2.72 5.14 1.95
N ASP A 67 2.05 5.57 3.02
CA ASP A 67 1.07 6.63 2.94
C ASP A 67 1.72 7.99 2.67
N ARG A 68 0.92 9.02 2.39
CA ARG A 68 1.44 10.37 2.15
C ARG A 68 1.77 11.09 3.47
N ASP A 69 2.77 10.56 4.17
CA ASP A 69 3.38 11.17 5.35
C ASP A 69 4.75 11.79 4.99
N GLN A 70 4.89 13.11 5.19
CA GLN A 70 6.10 13.82 4.79
C GLN A 70 7.34 13.39 5.58
N ALA A 71 7.18 13.12 6.89
CA ALA A 71 8.27 12.70 7.74
C ALA A 71 8.75 11.29 7.35
N CYS A 72 7.82 10.37 7.09
CA CYS A 72 8.12 9.03 6.61
C CYS A 72 8.80 9.07 5.22
N MET A 73 8.29 9.88 4.29
CA MET A 73 8.89 10.03 2.96
C MET A 73 10.33 10.56 3.02
N ASN A 74 10.59 11.59 3.84
CA ASN A 74 11.94 12.13 4.02
C ASN A 74 12.88 11.09 4.64
N ALA A 75 12.43 10.39 5.67
CA ALA A 75 13.21 9.34 6.32
C ALA A 75 13.52 8.18 5.36
N LEU A 76 12.58 7.82 4.48
CA LEU A 76 12.79 6.83 3.42
C LEU A 76 13.81 7.29 2.38
N ASP A 77 13.70 8.53 1.90
CA ASP A 77 14.64 9.07 0.92
C ASP A 77 16.08 9.15 1.49
N ARG A 78 16.23 9.33 2.81
CA ARG A 78 17.53 9.30 3.51
C ARG A 78 18.04 7.88 3.77
N SER A 79 17.18 6.99 4.23
CA SER A 79 17.58 5.63 4.62
C SER A 79 17.78 4.75 3.38
N PHE A 80 16.86 4.78 2.43
CA PHE A 80 16.86 3.93 1.24
C PHE A 80 16.92 4.76 -0.05
N PRO A 81 17.99 5.55 -0.29
CA PRO A 81 18.07 6.45 -1.45
C PRO A 81 18.03 5.70 -2.79
N ASP A 82 18.50 4.45 -2.83
CA ASP A 82 18.52 3.62 -4.04
C ASP A 82 17.23 2.82 -4.26
N VAL A 83 16.29 2.84 -3.30
CA VAL A 83 15.05 2.08 -3.39
C VAL A 83 13.91 3.03 -3.76
N PRO A 84 13.25 2.80 -4.89
CA PRO A 84 12.07 3.57 -5.26
C PRO A 84 11.00 3.51 -4.17
N SER A 85 10.44 4.66 -3.82
CA SER A 85 9.32 4.77 -2.90
C SER A 85 8.09 5.33 -3.59
N LEU A 86 6.94 4.67 -3.39
CA LEU A 86 5.64 5.10 -3.91
C LEU A 86 4.73 5.55 -2.78
N VAL A 87 3.78 6.40 -3.14
CA VAL A 87 2.71 6.84 -2.23
C VAL A 87 1.45 6.03 -2.50
N CYS A 88 0.78 5.61 -1.44
CA CYS A 88 -0.44 4.82 -1.51
C CYS A 88 -1.52 5.53 -2.35
N ARG A 89 -1.88 4.89 -3.46
CA ARG A 89 -2.88 5.40 -4.39
C ARG A 89 -4.28 5.44 -3.79
N TRP A 90 -4.62 4.46 -2.97
CA TRP A 90 -5.94 4.42 -2.34
C TRP A 90 -6.18 5.63 -1.43
N HIS A 91 -5.22 5.96 -0.56
CA HIS A 91 -5.27 7.15 0.28
C HIS A 91 -5.31 8.45 -0.52
N MET A 92 -4.54 8.53 -1.61
CA MET A 92 -4.61 9.65 -2.54
C MET A 92 -6.03 9.79 -3.12
N ASN A 93 -6.57 8.73 -3.71
CA ASN A 93 -7.90 8.73 -4.33
C ASN A 93 -8.99 9.12 -3.33
N ARG A 94 -8.92 8.61 -2.10
CA ARG A 94 -9.87 8.94 -1.03
C ARG A 94 -9.83 10.44 -0.67
N ASN A 95 -8.62 11.02 -0.58
CA ASN A 95 -8.45 12.43 -0.26
C ASN A 95 -8.86 13.36 -1.40
N VAL A 96 -8.57 12.98 -2.65
CA VAL A 96 -9.00 13.73 -3.84
C VAL A 96 -10.52 13.68 -3.92
N LEU A 97 -11.15 12.50 -3.84
CA LEU A 97 -12.60 12.35 -3.86
C LEU A 97 -13.28 13.16 -2.75
N ALA A 98 -12.74 13.14 -1.53
CA ALA A 98 -13.27 13.95 -0.43
C ALA A 98 -13.25 15.44 -0.77
N LYS A 99 -12.15 15.98 -1.29
CA LYS A 99 -12.06 17.39 -1.70
C LYS A 99 -13.00 17.68 -2.88
N THR A 100 -13.06 16.80 -3.88
CA THR A 100 -13.98 16.91 -5.03
C THR A 100 -15.44 17.02 -4.56
N ARG A 101 -15.87 16.17 -3.62
CA ARG A 101 -17.22 16.21 -3.04
C ARG A 101 -17.53 17.51 -2.30
N THR A 102 -16.54 18.16 -1.70
CA THR A 102 -16.77 19.48 -1.07
C THR A 102 -17.06 20.59 -2.07
N LEU A 103 -16.62 20.44 -3.33
CA LEU A 103 -16.79 21.45 -4.37
C LEU A 103 -17.97 21.17 -5.29
N PHE A 104 -18.13 19.92 -5.72
CA PHE A 104 -19.17 19.55 -6.69
C PHE A 104 -20.34 18.80 -6.05
N GLY A 105 -20.24 18.41 -4.79
CA GLY A 105 -21.35 17.89 -3.99
C GLY A 105 -21.65 16.40 -4.17
N GLN A 106 -22.66 15.97 -3.42
CA GLN A 106 -23.29 14.65 -3.47
C GLN A 106 -24.81 14.82 -3.46
N VAL A 107 -25.54 13.86 -4.03
CA VAL A 107 -27.01 13.84 -4.03
C VAL A 107 -27.51 12.68 -3.16
N GLU A 108 -28.64 12.87 -2.49
CA GLU A 108 -29.26 11.84 -1.67
C GLU A 108 -29.88 10.76 -2.57
N ILE A 109 -29.65 9.49 -2.23
CA ILE A 109 -30.25 8.39 -2.97
C ILE A 109 -31.69 8.20 -2.48
N GLU A 110 -32.65 8.23 -3.42
CA GLU A 110 -34.05 7.94 -3.09
C GLU A 110 -34.22 6.45 -2.76
N ASN A 111 -34.74 6.16 -1.56
CA ASN A 111 -35.01 4.80 -1.06
C ASN A 111 -33.78 3.86 -1.14
N PRO A 112 -32.67 4.17 -0.44
CA PRO A 112 -31.48 3.34 -0.48
C PRO A 112 -31.79 1.94 0.07
N ALA A 113 -31.29 0.91 -0.60
CA ALA A 113 -31.42 -0.45 -0.09
C ALA A 113 -30.71 -0.60 1.27
N PRO A 114 -31.11 -1.56 2.13
CA PRO A 114 -30.39 -1.82 3.37
C PRO A 114 -28.91 -2.14 3.11
N GLY A 115 -28.02 -1.26 3.60
CA GLY A 115 -26.57 -1.36 3.38
C GLY A 115 -26.01 -0.59 2.19
N GLN A 116 -26.86 0.10 1.42
CA GLN A 116 -26.44 1.05 0.39
C GLN A 116 -26.06 2.40 1.00
N ASP A 117 -25.13 3.10 0.36
CA ASP A 117 -24.79 4.48 0.73
C ASP A 117 -26.01 5.40 0.61
N LYS A 118 -26.12 6.36 1.52
CA LYS A 118 -27.23 7.33 1.53
C LYS A 118 -27.08 8.43 0.49
N TYR A 119 -25.86 8.61 -0.02
CA TYR A 119 -25.52 9.66 -0.96
C TYR A 119 -24.69 9.08 -2.10
N GLU A 120 -24.98 9.51 -3.32
CA GLU A 120 -24.14 9.27 -4.49
C GLU A 120 -23.45 10.57 -4.92
N ASN A 121 -22.41 10.44 -5.75
CA ASN A 121 -21.72 11.61 -6.28
C ASN A 121 -22.63 12.37 -7.24
N THR A 122 -22.46 13.69 -7.32
CA THR A 122 -23.04 14.44 -8.45
C THR A 122 -22.34 14.07 -9.75
N VAL A 123 -23.01 14.29 -10.89
CA VAL A 123 -22.42 14.11 -12.23
C VAL A 123 -21.10 14.89 -12.36
N ALA A 124 -21.03 16.11 -11.83
CA ALA A 124 -19.81 16.91 -11.85
C ALA A 124 -18.69 16.31 -10.99
N THR A 125 -19.01 15.72 -9.82
CA THR A 125 -18.04 14.97 -9.02
C THR A 125 -17.49 13.78 -9.80
N ASP A 126 -18.35 12.99 -10.45
CA ASP A 126 -17.91 11.81 -11.21
C ASP A 126 -17.09 12.19 -12.44
N GLN A 127 -17.52 13.20 -13.20
CA GLN A 127 -16.76 13.72 -14.34
C GLN A 127 -15.36 14.20 -13.94
N PHE A 128 -15.25 14.93 -12.82
CA PHE A 128 -13.96 15.36 -12.33
C PHE A 128 -13.08 14.16 -11.94
N MET A 129 -13.65 13.18 -11.24
CA MET A 129 -12.91 12.00 -10.81
C MET A 129 -12.42 11.17 -11.99
N GLU A 130 -13.18 11.08 -13.07
CA GLU A 130 -12.76 10.44 -14.33
C GLU A 130 -11.53 11.14 -14.93
N LEU A 131 -11.58 12.47 -15.11
CA LEU A 131 -10.43 13.26 -15.58
C LEU A 131 -9.19 13.08 -14.69
N TYR A 132 -9.40 13.04 -13.38
CA TYR A 132 -8.34 12.80 -12.41
C TYR A 132 -7.74 11.39 -12.54
N TYR A 133 -8.56 10.35 -12.66
CA TYR A 133 -8.07 8.97 -12.84
C TYR A 133 -7.28 8.81 -14.13
N ASP A 134 -7.77 9.42 -15.21
CA ASP A 134 -7.05 9.49 -16.47
C ASP A 134 -5.68 10.15 -16.27
N ALA A 135 -5.62 11.33 -15.62
CA ALA A 135 -4.32 11.96 -15.35
C ALA A 135 -3.36 11.04 -14.55
N VAL A 136 -3.86 10.31 -13.54
CA VAL A 136 -3.01 9.37 -12.78
C VAL A 136 -2.52 8.19 -13.63
N GLU A 137 -3.32 7.71 -14.58
CA GLU A 137 -2.97 6.60 -15.49
C GLU A 137 -2.28 7.06 -16.79
N SER A 138 -1.77 8.29 -16.85
CA SER A 138 -1.04 8.77 -18.03
C SER A 138 0.14 7.86 -18.38
N PRO A 139 0.24 7.38 -19.62
CA PRO A 139 1.34 6.51 -20.07
C PRO A 139 2.60 7.30 -20.42
N SER A 140 2.50 8.62 -20.64
CA SER A 140 3.62 9.51 -20.93
C SER A 140 3.52 10.84 -20.18
N GLU A 141 4.65 11.55 -20.02
CA GLU A 141 4.67 12.88 -19.41
C GLU A 141 3.87 13.90 -20.24
N ALA A 142 3.94 13.84 -21.57
CA ALA A 142 3.17 14.72 -22.44
C ALA A 142 1.64 14.52 -22.28
N GLU A 143 1.19 13.27 -22.13
CA GLU A 143 -0.23 13.00 -21.86
C GLU A 143 -0.65 13.44 -20.46
N PHE A 144 0.24 13.30 -19.46
CA PHE A 144 -0.01 13.83 -18.12
C PHE A 144 -0.22 15.34 -18.15
N GLU A 145 0.67 16.09 -18.81
CA GLU A 145 0.56 17.54 -18.92
C GLU A 145 -0.72 17.98 -19.64
N SER A 146 -1.07 17.28 -20.73
CA SER A 146 -2.33 17.50 -21.47
C SER A 146 -3.56 17.27 -20.57
N ARG A 147 -3.60 16.16 -19.82
CA ARG A 147 -4.70 15.85 -18.91
C ARG A 147 -4.76 16.83 -17.73
N CYS A 148 -3.61 17.32 -17.23
CA CYS A 148 -3.58 18.39 -16.24
C CYS A 148 -4.18 19.71 -16.77
N ALA A 149 -3.96 20.03 -18.04
CA ALA A 149 -4.60 21.18 -18.68
C ALA A 149 -6.13 21.02 -18.73
N THR A 150 -6.63 19.84 -19.15
CA THR A 150 -8.06 19.52 -19.13
C THR A 150 -8.68 19.62 -17.74
N ILE A 151 -8.00 19.12 -16.70
CA ILE A 151 -8.43 19.25 -15.30
C ILE A 151 -8.56 20.74 -14.91
N ARG A 152 -7.58 21.57 -15.31
CA ARG A 152 -7.58 23.01 -14.99
C ARG A 152 -8.67 23.77 -15.72
N GLU A 153 -9.01 23.38 -16.95
CA GLU A 153 -10.17 23.92 -17.69
C GLU A 153 -11.49 23.56 -17.01
N PHE A 154 -11.61 22.33 -16.48
CA PHE A 154 -12.80 21.90 -15.74
C PHE A 154 -12.93 22.62 -14.39
N SER A 155 -11.83 22.72 -13.63
CA SER A 155 -11.82 23.39 -12.33
C SER A 155 -10.42 23.85 -11.94
N VAL A 156 -10.22 25.17 -11.96
CA VAL A 156 -9.00 25.81 -11.49
C VAL A 156 -8.73 25.49 -10.02
N GLU A 157 -9.76 25.49 -9.16
CA GLU A 157 -9.60 25.22 -7.73
C GLU A 157 -9.09 23.80 -7.47
N MET A 158 -9.63 22.81 -8.18
CA MET A 158 -9.15 21.44 -8.04
C MET A 158 -7.76 21.23 -8.64
N ALA A 159 -7.45 21.88 -9.78
CA ALA A 159 -6.12 21.84 -10.35
C ALA A 159 -5.08 22.40 -9.37
N ASP A 160 -5.34 23.56 -8.76
CA ASP A 160 -4.46 24.16 -7.76
C ASP A 160 -4.30 23.28 -6.52
N TYR A 161 -5.37 22.61 -6.08
CA TYR A 161 -5.31 21.62 -5.01
C TYR A 161 -4.41 20.44 -5.38
N LEU A 162 -4.57 19.86 -6.58
CA LEU A 162 -3.75 18.75 -7.04
C LEU A 162 -2.28 19.14 -7.20
N ASP A 163 -1.99 20.29 -7.78
CA ASP A 163 -0.63 20.85 -7.92
C ASP A 163 0.06 20.96 -6.55
N LYS A 164 -0.64 21.57 -5.59
CA LYS A 164 -0.11 21.84 -4.26
C LYS A 164 0.09 20.57 -3.42
N HIS A 165 -0.80 19.59 -3.54
CA HIS A 165 -0.87 18.47 -2.59
C HIS A 165 -0.42 17.12 -3.15
N TRP A 166 -0.46 16.93 -4.48
CA TRP A 166 -0.29 15.63 -5.12
C TRP A 166 0.73 15.65 -6.25
N TRP A 167 0.65 16.57 -7.21
CA TRP A 167 1.54 16.58 -8.38
C TRP A 167 2.99 16.95 -8.07
N LYS A 168 3.25 17.58 -6.92
CA LYS A 168 4.62 17.66 -6.37
C LYS A 168 5.28 16.28 -6.12
N TYR A 169 4.49 15.21 -6.00
CA TYR A 169 4.95 13.82 -5.88
C TYR A 169 4.61 12.99 -7.13
N LYS A 170 4.43 13.61 -8.31
CA LYS A 170 4.01 12.92 -9.55
C LYS A 170 4.87 11.68 -9.86
N SER A 171 6.18 11.74 -9.59
CA SER A 171 7.11 10.62 -9.78
C SER A 171 6.83 9.39 -8.91
N LYS A 172 6.09 9.56 -7.80
CA LYS A 172 5.72 8.50 -6.84
C LYS A 172 4.27 8.02 -7.00
N LEU A 173 3.51 8.60 -7.94
CA LEU A 173 2.05 8.45 -8.04
C LEU A 173 1.55 8.08 -9.43
N VAL A 174 2.04 8.75 -10.47
CA VAL A 174 1.47 8.68 -11.81
C VAL A 174 2.12 7.55 -12.61
N HIS A 175 1.33 6.89 -13.45
CA HIS A 175 1.71 5.66 -14.13
C HIS A 175 2.99 5.78 -14.98
N CYS A 176 3.16 6.85 -15.74
CA CYS A 176 4.34 7.04 -16.59
C CYS A 176 5.68 7.05 -15.81
N TRP A 177 5.71 7.53 -14.57
CA TRP A 177 6.92 7.48 -13.74
C TRP A 177 6.99 6.25 -12.84
N THR A 178 5.87 5.64 -12.47
CA THR A 178 5.86 4.50 -11.53
C THR A 178 6.00 3.15 -12.24
N SER A 179 5.57 3.06 -13.50
CA SER A 179 5.61 1.84 -14.31
C SER A 179 7.03 1.35 -14.66
N GLN A 180 8.05 2.20 -14.51
CA GLN A 180 9.44 1.80 -14.66
C GLN A 180 9.92 0.83 -13.56
N TYR A 181 9.20 0.75 -12.44
CA TYR A 181 9.54 -0.11 -11.32
C TYR A 181 8.69 -1.38 -11.33
N LEU A 182 9.32 -2.51 -10.97
CA LEU A 182 8.65 -3.81 -10.82
C LEU A 182 7.81 -3.85 -9.54
N HIS A 183 6.65 -3.19 -9.58
CA HIS A 183 5.73 -3.12 -8.44
C HIS A 183 4.64 -4.22 -8.48
N PHE A 184 4.60 -5.09 -9.50
CA PHE A 184 3.67 -6.23 -9.63
C PHE A 184 2.19 -5.88 -9.36
N GLY A 185 1.75 -4.71 -9.81
CA GLY A 185 0.38 -4.23 -9.57
C GLY A 185 0.11 -3.66 -8.17
N TYR A 186 1.01 -3.83 -7.20
CA TYR A 186 0.87 -3.22 -5.88
C TYR A 186 1.07 -1.70 -5.95
N ARG A 187 0.00 -0.94 -5.66
CA ARG A 187 -0.01 0.54 -5.69
C ARG A 187 -0.63 1.15 -4.43
N ASP A 188 -1.00 0.33 -3.46
CA ASP A 188 -1.67 0.76 -2.22
C ASP A 188 -1.14 0.01 -1.00
N THR A 189 -1.52 0.52 0.17
CA THR A 189 -1.17 0.00 1.50
C THR A 189 -2.27 -0.90 2.08
N SER A 190 -3.22 -1.38 1.27
CA SER A 190 -4.36 -2.19 1.76
C SER A 190 -3.91 -3.48 2.49
N ALA A 191 -2.80 -4.08 2.06
CA ALA A 191 -2.21 -5.25 2.70
C ALA A 191 -1.71 -4.96 4.14
N VAL A 192 -1.14 -3.78 4.37
CA VAL A 192 -0.75 -3.36 5.72
C VAL A 192 -1.97 -2.93 6.54
N GLU A 193 -2.97 -2.31 5.92
CA GLU A 193 -4.24 -1.99 6.59
C GLU A 193 -4.99 -3.23 7.09
N GLY A 194 -5.09 -4.25 6.24
CA GLY A 194 -5.65 -5.56 6.61
C GLY A 194 -4.85 -6.23 7.73
N THR A 195 -3.57 -5.90 7.87
CA THR A 195 -2.73 -6.34 8.98
C THR A 195 -3.12 -5.63 10.28
N TYR A 196 -3.45 -4.33 10.27
CA TYR A 196 -3.95 -3.65 11.49
C TYR A 196 -5.21 -4.28 12.04
N ALA A 197 -6.17 -4.64 11.17
CA ALA A 197 -7.39 -5.30 11.60
C ALA A 197 -7.12 -6.65 12.26
N LYS A 198 -6.05 -7.35 11.84
CA LYS A 198 -5.58 -8.57 12.51
C LYS A 198 -4.91 -8.23 13.85
N CYS A 199 -3.93 -7.32 13.87
CA CYS A 199 -3.22 -6.94 15.09
C CYS A 199 -4.17 -6.44 16.18
N LYS A 200 -5.14 -5.57 15.85
CA LYS A 200 -6.12 -5.04 16.81
C LYS A 200 -7.01 -6.13 17.39
N ARG A 201 -7.35 -7.18 16.63
CA ARG A 201 -8.07 -8.35 17.14
C ARG A 201 -7.26 -9.14 18.16
N TRP A 202 -5.96 -9.31 17.93
CA TRP A 202 -5.07 -9.98 18.87
C TRP A 202 -4.79 -9.17 20.14
N LEU A 203 -4.68 -7.83 20.01
CA LEU A 203 -4.46 -6.94 21.14
C LEU A 203 -5.70 -6.87 22.06
N GLU A 204 -6.90 -6.92 21.48
CA GLU A 204 -8.23 -6.81 22.13
C GLU A 204 -8.51 -5.48 22.83
N SER A 205 -7.48 -4.82 23.36
CA SER A 205 -7.53 -3.57 24.11
C SER A 205 -6.23 -2.80 23.95
N ALA A 206 -6.35 -1.47 23.88
CA ALA A 206 -5.22 -0.54 23.86
C ALA A 206 -4.71 -0.19 25.28
N ARG A 207 -5.19 -0.84 26.34
CA ARG A 207 -4.82 -0.48 27.74
C ARG A 207 -3.62 -1.25 28.30
N GLY A 208 -3.08 -2.21 27.55
CA GLY A 208 -1.89 -2.96 27.97
C GLY A 208 -0.62 -2.15 27.81
N ASP A 209 0.37 -2.41 28.65
CA ASP A 209 1.74 -1.92 28.44
C ASP A 209 2.40 -2.57 27.19
N LEU A 210 3.61 -2.15 26.86
CA LEU A 210 4.31 -2.64 25.65
C LEU A 210 4.63 -4.13 25.73
N LEU A 211 4.95 -4.66 26.92
CA LEU A 211 5.22 -6.09 27.10
C LEU A 211 3.94 -6.90 26.85
N THR A 212 2.82 -6.47 27.42
CA THR A 212 1.51 -7.08 27.21
C THR A 212 1.12 -7.05 25.73
N ALA A 213 1.33 -5.92 25.05
CA ALA A 213 1.05 -5.79 23.63
C ALA A 213 1.94 -6.73 22.78
N PHE A 214 3.23 -6.81 23.12
CA PHE A 214 4.18 -7.73 22.49
C PHE A 214 3.76 -9.19 22.66
N ASP A 215 3.48 -9.63 23.90
CA ASP A 215 3.10 -11.00 24.21
C ASP A 215 1.81 -11.41 23.50
N LYS A 216 0.85 -10.49 23.35
CA LYS A 216 -0.38 -10.72 22.58
C LYS A 216 -0.15 -10.81 21.06
N LEU A 217 0.82 -10.07 20.52
CA LEU A 217 1.14 -10.09 19.09
C LEU A 217 2.08 -11.25 18.71
N LEU A 218 2.87 -11.78 19.64
CA LEU A 218 3.85 -12.83 19.37
C LEU A 218 3.24 -14.11 18.74
N PRO A 219 2.08 -14.64 19.21
CA PRO A 219 1.43 -15.77 18.56
C PRO A 219 1.00 -15.47 17.12
N TRP A 220 0.53 -14.24 16.86
CA TRP A 220 0.17 -13.80 15.51
C TRP A 220 1.39 -13.80 14.57
N TRP A 221 2.51 -13.25 15.02
CA TRP A 221 3.78 -13.29 14.30
C TRP A 221 4.22 -14.73 13.96
N LYS A 222 4.25 -15.60 14.97
CA LYS A 222 4.62 -17.02 14.78
C LYS A 222 3.72 -17.71 13.77
N ASN A 223 2.41 -17.43 13.80
CA ASN A 223 1.47 -18.00 12.85
C ASN A 223 1.68 -17.46 11.43
N CYS A 224 1.95 -16.16 11.26
CA CYS A 224 2.30 -15.57 9.97
C CYS A 224 3.53 -16.23 9.34
N ILE A 225 4.62 -16.37 10.12
CA ILE A 225 5.84 -17.05 9.66
C ILE A 225 5.53 -18.49 9.26
N LYS A 226 4.85 -19.24 10.12
CA LYS A 226 4.49 -20.64 9.86
C LYS A 226 3.69 -20.81 8.56
N ASN A 227 2.72 -19.95 8.31
CA ASN A 227 1.89 -20.01 7.10
C ASN A 227 2.69 -19.72 5.83
N VAL A 228 3.60 -18.75 5.87
CA VAL A 228 4.49 -18.44 4.74
C VAL A 228 5.48 -19.58 4.51
N SER A 229 6.11 -20.13 5.55
CA SER A 229 7.01 -21.29 5.45
C SER A 229 6.32 -22.50 4.83
N TYR A 230 5.10 -22.83 5.29
CA TYR A 230 4.31 -23.90 4.70
C TYR A 230 3.97 -23.65 3.22
N GLY A 231 3.67 -22.39 2.86
CA GLY A 231 3.46 -21.99 1.47
C GLY A 231 4.69 -22.25 0.60
N VAL A 232 5.88 -21.83 1.06
CA VAL A 232 7.15 -22.03 0.36
C VAL A 232 7.45 -23.52 0.20
N GLU A 233 7.36 -24.30 1.28
CA GLU A 233 7.58 -25.76 1.22
C GLU A 233 6.67 -26.43 0.20
N ARG A 234 5.40 -26.01 0.14
CA ARG A 234 4.42 -26.53 -0.80
C ARG A 234 4.76 -26.17 -2.25
N ASP A 235 5.24 -24.96 -2.51
CA ASP A 235 5.65 -24.52 -3.85
C ASP A 235 6.91 -25.26 -4.35
N VAL A 236 7.84 -25.61 -3.44
CA VAL A 236 9.08 -26.36 -3.79
C VAL A 236 8.85 -27.87 -3.88
N SER A 237 7.93 -28.43 -3.10
CA SER A 237 7.77 -29.90 -2.97
C SER A 237 6.70 -30.50 -3.88
N THR A 238 5.73 -29.70 -4.33
CA THR A 238 4.53 -30.24 -4.95
C THR A 238 4.18 -29.49 -6.23
N VAL A 239 4.03 -30.24 -7.32
CA VAL A 239 3.58 -29.72 -8.61
C VAL A 239 2.06 -29.79 -8.64
N SER A 240 1.39 -28.64 -8.71
CA SER A 240 -0.06 -28.58 -8.89
C SER A 240 -0.47 -29.33 -10.16
N HIS A 241 -1.55 -30.12 -10.12
CA HIS A 241 -2.05 -30.86 -11.29
C HIS A 241 -2.26 -29.97 -12.53
N GLN A 242 -2.63 -28.71 -12.32
CA GLN A 242 -2.83 -27.72 -13.38
C GLN A 242 -1.53 -27.20 -14.04
N LEU A 243 -0.38 -27.53 -13.45
CA LEU A 243 0.97 -27.10 -13.86
C LEU A 243 1.85 -28.31 -14.22
N GLN A 244 1.27 -29.50 -14.38
CA GLN A 244 1.97 -30.73 -14.79
C GLN A 244 2.16 -30.85 -16.32
N GLU A 245 1.68 -29.86 -17.08
CA GLU A 245 1.85 -29.80 -18.53
C GLU A 245 3.32 -29.55 -18.91
N GLU A 246 3.75 -30.10 -20.05
CA GLU A 246 5.14 -30.08 -20.51
C GLU A 246 5.75 -28.67 -20.55
N GLN A 247 4.93 -27.65 -20.86
CA GLN A 247 5.29 -26.24 -20.93
C GLN A 247 5.77 -25.62 -19.60
N TYR A 248 5.44 -26.20 -18.45
CA TYR A 248 5.85 -25.68 -17.13
C TYR A 248 6.98 -26.49 -16.48
N THR A 249 7.39 -27.62 -17.08
CA THR A 249 8.35 -28.57 -16.49
C THR A 249 9.67 -27.92 -16.08
N GLY A 250 10.13 -26.91 -16.82
CA GLY A 250 11.37 -26.19 -16.52
C GLY A 250 11.26 -25.11 -15.44
N VAL A 251 10.05 -24.72 -15.03
CA VAL A 251 9.83 -23.55 -14.14
C VAL A 251 8.96 -23.84 -12.92
N VAL A 252 8.22 -24.95 -12.89
CA VAL A 252 7.16 -25.22 -11.92
C VAL A 252 7.59 -25.38 -10.46
N LEU A 253 8.88 -25.63 -10.22
CA LEU A 253 9.49 -25.71 -8.88
C LEU A 253 10.42 -24.52 -8.57
N PHE A 254 10.62 -23.63 -9.54
CA PHE A 254 11.48 -22.45 -9.41
C PHE A 254 10.66 -21.15 -9.30
N MET A 255 9.43 -21.16 -9.81
CA MET A 255 8.49 -20.05 -9.71
C MET A 255 7.35 -20.42 -8.76
N SER A 256 6.82 -19.42 -8.04
CA SER A 256 5.66 -19.65 -7.18
C SER A 256 4.45 -20.10 -8.01
N ARG A 257 3.59 -20.93 -7.42
CA ARG A 257 2.36 -21.38 -8.10
C ARG A 257 1.47 -20.22 -8.47
N TYR A 258 1.43 -19.21 -7.60
CA TYR A 258 0.66 -17.99 -7.82
C TYR A 258 1.10 -17.31 -9.12
N ALA A 259 2.41 -17.09 -9.31
CA ALA A 259 2.94 -16.46 -10.52
C ALA A 259 2.64 -17.27 -11.79
N LEU A 260 2.63 -18.59 -11.71
CA LEU A 260 2.32 -19.47 -12.85
C LEU A 260 0.83 -19.51 -13.19
N GLN A 261 -0.04 -19.10 -12.27
CA GLN A 261 -1.50 -19.11 -12.43
C GLN A 261 -2.07 -17.72 -12.81
N GLU A 262 -1.37 -16.62 -12.52
CA GLU A 262 -1.83 -15.26 -12.87
C GLU A 262 -2.14 -15.03 -14.37
N PRO A 263 -1.38 -15.56 -15.35
CA PRO A 263 -1.70 -15.34 -16.77
C PRO A 263 -3.07 -15.90 -17.19
N ARG A 264 -3.65 -16.82 -16.39
CA ARG A 264 -4.99 -17.38 -16.66
C ARG A 264 -6.14 -16.48 -16.17
N ASN A 265 -5.83 -15.48 -15.33
CA ASN A 265 -6.82 -14.55 -14.77
C ASN A 265 -6.77 -13.13 -15.40
N CYS A 266 -5.72 -12.79 -16.14
CA CYS A 266 -5.63 -11.54 -16.91
C CYS A 266 -6.24 -11.63 -18.33
N GLY A 267 -7.12 -12.61 -18.56
CA GLY A 267 -7.90 -12.74 -19.78
C GLY A 267 -9.35 -12.32 -19.56
N ARG A 268 -9.60 -11.00 -19.52
CA ARG A 268 -10.83 -10.32 -19.96
C ARG A 268 -10.66 -8.80 -19.86
#